data_AF-A0A1H9UBI8-F1
#
_entry.id   AF-A0A1H9UBI8-F1
#
_cell.length_a   1.000
_cell.length_b   1.000
_cell.length_c   1.000
_cell.angle_alpha   90.00
_cell.angle_beta   90.00
_cell.angle_gamma   90.00
#
_symmetry.space_group_name_H-M   'P 1'
#
loop_
_entity.id
_entity.type
_entity.pdbx_description
1 polymer ?
#
loop_
_entity_poly.entity_id
_entity_poly.type
_entity_poly.pdbx_seq_one_letter_code
_entity_poly.pdbx_strand_id
1 'polypeptide(L)'
;MNSITGAIVGAILGFISSFGFMAINIKKSQRSELFPIIAVITTVFGAVGGARIGHNIEKSDKIARSLGLDNIKHTHYKVGRFWESQSTWNDVKGVRHMVTTLKRNNDIVSLYNGSVICTHGSSASSVNITKYHNEARNITFAKLKERVGDSYISYLTK
;
A
#
# COMPACT_ATOMS: atom_id res chain seq x y z
N MET A 1 -8.63 6.97 4.38
CA MET A 1 -9.97 6.61 4.92
C MET A 1 -9.78 6.14 6.35
N ASN A 2 -10.55 6.64 7.31
CA ASN A 2 -10.41 6.24 8.72
C ASN A 2 -11.39 5.10 9.10
N SER A 3 -11.22 4.55 10.30
CA SER A 3 -12.05 3.43 10.78
C SER A 3 -13.55 3.76 10.80
N ILE A 4 -13.93 5.00 11.14
CA ILE A 4 -15.34 5.43 11.20
C ILE A 4 -15.98 5.44 9.81
N THR A 5 -15.32 6.07 8.82
CA THR A 5 -15.79 6.04 7.43
C THR A 5 -15.89 4.61 6.91
N GLY A 6 -14.90 3.77 7.23
CA GLY A 6 -14.92 2.35 6.90
C GLY A 6 -16.13 1.63 7.50
N ALA A 7 -16.45 1.89 8.78
CA ALA A 7 -17.60 1.32 9.46
C ALA A 7 -18.93 1.73 8.81
N ILE A 8 -19.08 3.00 8.44
CA ILE A 8 -20.30 3.53 7.79
C ILE A 8 -20.50 2.87 6.42
N VAL A 9 -19.46 2.85 5.58
CA VAL A 9 -19.53 2.20 4.25
C VAL A 9 -19.81 0.71 4.41
N GLY A 10 -19.15 0.06 5.35
CA GLY A 10 -19.38 -1.35 5.67
C GLY A 10 -20.81 -1.63 6.13
N ALA A 11 -21.38 -0.77 6.97
CA ALA A 11 -22.77 -0.87 7.43
C ALA A 11 -23.76 -0.77 6.26
N ILE A 12 -23.56 0.21 5.36
CA ILE A 12 -24.40 0.39 4.17
C ILE A 12 -24.33 -0.85 3.27
N LEU A 13 -23.12 -1.36 3.00
CA LEU A 13 -22.94 -2.58 2.20
C LEU A 13 -23.54 -3.81 2.88
N GLY A 14 -23.38 -3.92 4.20
CA GLY A 14 -23.99 -4.97 5.02
C GLY A 14 -25.52 -4.93 4.94
N PHE A 15 -26.12 -3.75 5.03
CA PHE A 15 -27.56 -3.56 4.87
C PHE A 15 -28.04 -3.94 3.47
N ILE A 16 -27.36 -3.48 2.41
CA ILE A 16 -27.69 -3.84 1.03
C ILE A 16 -27.56 -5.36 0.80
N SER A 17 -26.52 -5.98 1.37
CA SER A 17 -26.29 -7.42 1.27
C SER A 17 -27.41 -8.26 1.90
N SER A 18 -28.14 -7.71 2.88
CA SER A 18 -29.28 -8.39 3.50
C SER A 18 -30.34 -8.72 2.45
N PHE A 19 -30.67 -7.77 1.57
CA PHE A 19 -31.64 -7.95 0.48
C PHE A 19 -31.21 -9.06 -0.47
N GLY A 20 -29.93 -9.10 -0.84
CA GLY A 20 -29.36 -10.15 -1.68
C GLY A 20 -29.45 -11.52 -1.00
N PHE A 21 -29.04 -11.61 0.27
CA PHE A 21 -29.09 -12.84 1.04
C PHE A 21 -30.52 -13.40 1.18
N MET A 22 -31.49 -12.55 1.52
CA MET A 22 -32.89 -12.94 1.61
C MET A 22 -33.50 -13.29 0.25
N ALA A 23 -33.09 -12.60 -0.82
CA ALA A 23 -33.58 -12.86 -2.17
C ALA A 23 -33.19 -14.27 -2.65
N ILE A 24 -31.98 -14.71 -2.30
CA ILE A 24 -31.39 -16.00 -2.73
C ILE A 24 -31.81 -17.15 -1.81
N ASN A 25 -31.81 -16.93 -0.49
CA ASN A 25 -31.89 -18.04 0.48
C ASN A 25 -33.23 -18.17 1.20
N ILE A 26 -34.15 -17.19 1.08
CA ILE A 26 -35.37 -17.15 1.88
C ILE A 26 -36.62 -17.03 1.01
N LYS A 27 -37.63 -17.85 1.31
CA LYS A 27 -38.94 -17.83 0.65
C LYS A 27 -39.63 -16.47 0.87
N LYS A 28 -40.28 -15.94 -0.16
CA LYS A 28 -40.91 -14.61 -0.14
C LYS A 28 -41.83 -14.38 1.07
N SER A 29 -42.60 -15.39 1.48
CA SER A 29 -43.54 -15.31 2.61
C SER A 29 -42.88 -15.09 3.98
N GLN A 30 -41.61 -15.49 4.14
CA GLN A 30 -40.88 -15.38 5.42
C GLN A 30 -39.98 -14.13 5.48
N ARG A 31 -39.91 -13.35 4.40
CA ARG A 31 -38.94 -12.24 4.29
C ARG A 31 -39.26 -11.09 5.22
N SER A 32 -40.52 -10.70 5.41
CA SER A 32 -40.85 -9.55 6.27
C SER A 32 -40.51 -9.80 7.74
N GLU A 33 -40.72 -11.03 8.21
CA GLU A 33 -40.43 -11.44 9.59
C GLU A 33 -38.91 -11.56 9.83
N LEU A 34 -38.18 -12.12 8.86
CA LEU A 34 -36.73 -12.34 9.00
C LEU A 34 -35.89 -11.12 8.61
N PHE A 35 -36.45 -10.17 7.85
CA PHE A 35 -35.79 -8.93 7.44
C PHE A 35 -35.14 -8.18 8.60
N PRO A 36 -35.85 -7.81 9.68
CA PRO A 36 -35.25 -7.01 10.75
C PRO A 36 -34.08 -7.73 11.43
N ILE A 37 -34.13 -9.07 11.53
CA ILE A 37 -33.05 -9.85 12.13
C ILE A 37 -31.84 -9.89 11.18
N ILE A 38 -32.06 -10.28 9.93
CA ILE A 38 -30.98 -10.46 8.95
C ILE A 38 -30.33 -9.12 8.61
N ALA A 39 -31.13 -8.08 8.39
CA ALA A 39 -30.63 -6.74 8.09
C ALA A 39 -29.73 -6.21 9.22
N VAL A 40 -30.12 -6.38 10.49
CA VAL A 40 -29.29 -5.97 11.62
C VAL A 40 -27.99 -6.77 11.66
N ILE A 41 -28.05 -8.09 11.54
CA ILE A 41 -26.87 -8.96 11.58
C ILE A 41 -25.89 -8.58 10.46
N THR A 42 -26.34 -8.54 9.21
CA THR A 42 -25.44 -8.24 8.08
C THR A 42 -24.90 -6.81 8.13
N THR A 43 -25.68 -5.86 8.64
CA THR A 43 -25.23 -4.47 8.86
C THR A 43 -24.12 -4.41 9.92
N VAL A 44 -24.27 -5.11 11.05
CA VAL A 44 -23.24 -5.17 12.11
C VAL A 44 -21.97 -5.83 11.59
N PHE A 45 -22.07 -6.97 10.91
CA PHE A 45 -20.90 -7.63 10.31
C PHE A 45 -20.22 -6.75 9.27
N GLY A 46 -21.00 -6.09 8.42
CA GLY A 46 -20.51 -5.12 7.45
C GLY A 46 -19.78 -3.97 8.12
N ALA A 47 -20.35 -3.38 9.18
CA ALA A 47 -19.75 -2.29 9.93
C ALA A 47 -18.41 -2.71 10.58
N VAL A 48 -18.36 -3.87 11.24
CA VAL A 48 -17.12 -4.38 11.86
C VAL A 48 -16.04 -4.66 10.81
N GLY A 49 -16.41 -5.31 9.70
CA GLY A 49 -15.49 -5.58 8.59
C GLY A 49 -14.95 -4.29 7.97
N GLY A 50 -15.84 -3.35 7.67
CA GLY A 50 -15.50 -2.03 7.15
C GLY A 50 -14.62 -1.21 8.09
N ALA A 51 -14.91 -1.23 9.39
CA ALA A 51 -14.11 -0.55 10.42
C ALA A 51 -12.67 -1.06 10.46
N ARG A 52 -12.48 -2.38 10.36
CA ARG A 52 -11.16 -3.03 10.33
C ARG A 52 -10.38 -2.71 9.06
N ILE A 53 -11.05 -2.71 7.91
CA ILE A 53 -10.44 -2.30 6.63
C ILE A 53 -10.02 -0.82 6.70
N GLY A 54 -10.90 0.06 7.18
CA GLY A 54 -10.60 1.48 7.36
C GLY A 54 -9.42 1.71 8.30
N HIS A 55 -9.36 0.99 9.42
CA HIS A 55 -8.23 1.05 10.35
C HIS A 55 -6.91 0.61 9.70
N ASN A 56 -6.92 -0.50 8.94
CA ASN A 56 -5.72 -0.99 8.27
C ASN A 56 -5.21 -0.04 7.18
N ILE A 57 -6.12 0.60 6.43
CA ILE A 57 -5.77 1.63 5.43
C ILE A 57 -5.15 2.84 6.14
N GLU A 58 -5.79 3.33 7.19
CA GLU A 58 -5.27 4.45 7.97
C GLU A 58 -3.89 4.14 8.57
N LYS A 59 -3.70 2.93 9.10
CA LYS A 59 -2.40 2.45 9.61
C LYS A 59 -1.36 2.45 8.48
N SER A 60 -1.69 1.88 7.32
CA SER A 60 -0.79 1.85 6.15
C SER A 60 -0.39 3.27 5.69
N ASP A 61 -1.34 4.20 5.66
CA ASP A 61 -1.10 5.60 5.29
C ASP A 61 -0.19 6.31 6.30
N LYS A 62 -0.37 6.05 7.60
CA LYS A 62 0.51 6.55 8.66
C LYS A 62 1.92 5.98 8.52
N ILE A 63 2.06 4.69 8.26
CA ILE A 63 3.36 4.06 8.02
C ILE A 63 4.04 4.72 6.80
N ALA A 64 3.33 4.86 5.68
CA ALA A 64 3.88 5.47 4.48
C ALA A 64 4.38 6.90 4.72
N ARG A 65 3.60 7.72 5.44
CA ARG A 65 3.98 9.07 5.86
C ARG A 65 5.18 9.07 6.81
N SER A 66 5.21 8.19 7.80
CA SER A 66 6.33 8.10 8.75
C SER A 66 7.65 7.69 8.07
N LEU A 67 7.56 6.94 6.98
CA LEU A 67 8.69 6.56 6.14
C LEU A 67 9.04 7.63 5.10
N GLY A 68 8.31 8.75 5.03
CA GLY A 68 8.52 9.82 4.04
C GLY A 68 8.24 9.40 2.59
N LEU A 69 7.43 8.36 2.39
CA LEU A 69 7.14 7.82 1.05
C LEU A 69 6.19 8.72 0.24
N ASP A 70 5.65 9.76 0.85
CA ASP A 70 4.91 10.84 0.20
C ASP A 70 5.84 11.90 -0.44
N ASN A 71 7.09 12.01 0.05
CA ASN A 71 8.04 13.05 -0.33
C ASN A 71 9.25 12.50 -1.08
N ILE A 72 8.99 11.68 -2.09
CA ILE A 72 10.06 11.01 -2.85
C ILE A 72 10.50 11.87 -4.02
N LYS A 73 11.79 12.21 -4.04
CA LYS A 73 12.43 12.85 -5.18
C LYS A 73 12.94 11.79 -6.13
N HIS A 74 12.33 11.73 -7.31
CA HIS A 74 12.75 10.85 -8.39
C HIS A 74 13.57 11.62 -9.41
N THR A 75 14.71 11.06 -9.81
CA THR A 75 15.55 11.57 -10.88
C THR A 75 15.82 10.45 -11.88
N HIS A 76 15.69 10.77 -13.17
CA HIS A 76 16.00 9.88 -14.26
C HIS A 76 16.89 10.63 -15.24
N TYR A 77 18.10 10.14 -15.46
CA TYR A 77 19.11 10.85 -16.23
C TYR A 77 20.06 9.87 -16.94
N LYS A 78 20.86 10.40 -17.85
CA LYS A 78 21.79 9.62 -18.67
C LYS A 78 23.22 9.80 -18.15
N VAL A 79 23.94 8.69 -17.99
CA VAL A 79 25.36 8.66 -17.60
C VAL A 79 26.14 7.99 -18.73
N GLY A 80 26.86 8.81 -19.50
CA GLY A 80 27.51 8.37 -20.73
C GLY A 80 26.51 7.79 -21.73
N ARG A 81 26.59 6.47 -21.98
CA ARG A 81 25.71 5.77 -22.92
C ARG A 81 24.47 5.15 -22.25
N PHE A 82 24.43 5.06 -20.93
CA PHE A 82 23.40 4.31 -20.20
C PHE A 82 22.47 5.24 -19.43
N TRP A 83 21.26 4.76 -19.16
CA TRP A 83 20.30 5.45 -18.30
C TRP A 83 20.44 5.02 -16.85
N GLU A 84 20.14 5.92 -15.94
CA GLU A 84 20.09 5.69 -14.50
C GLU A 84 18.81 6.28 -13.91
N SER A 85 18.27 5.62 -12.89
CA SER A 85 17.13 6.10 -12.12
C SER A 85 17.47 6.10 -10.64
N GLN A 86 17.10 7.17 -9.95
CA GLN A 86 17.29 7.32 -8.52
C GLN A 86 16.01 7.82 -7.86
N SER A 87 15.72 7.28 -6.67
CA SER A 87 14.65 7.75 -5.79
C SER A 87 15.26 8.04 -4.43
N THR A 88 15.07 9.24 -3.91
CA THR A 88 15.56 9.65 -2.59
C THR A 88 14.44 10.22 -1.74
N TRP A 89 14.47 9.92 -0.45
CA TRP A 89 13.51 10.44 0.53
C TRP A 89 14.15 10.42 1.92
N ASN A 90 13.55 11.14 2.86
CA ASN A 90 13.96 11.11 4.27
C ASN A 90 12.80 10.57 5.09
N ASP A 91 13.09 9.72 6.08
CA ASP A 91 12.08 9.28 7.03
C ASP A 91 11.78 10.36 8.10
N VAL A 92 10.78 10.11 8.96
CA VAL A 92 10.41 11.01 10.06
C VAL A 92 11.54 11.24 11.08
N LYS A 93 12.55 10.37 11.11
CA LYS A 93 13.75 10.50 11.96
C LYS A 93 14.87 11.28 11.27
N GLY A 94 14.68 11.72 10.02
CA GLY A 94 15.68 12.40 9.21
C GLY A 94 16.69 11.46 8.56
N VAL A 95 16.50 10.13 8.60
CA VAL A 95 17.37 9.18 7.92
C VAL A 95 17.12 9.27 6.43
N ARG A 96 18.20 9.52 5.67
CA ARG A 96 18.13 9.57 4.21
C ARG A 96 18.15 8.16 3.62
N HIS A 97 17.19 7.92 2.74
CA HIS A 97 17.06 6.70 1.98
C HIS A 97 17.24 6.98 0.50
N MET A 98 17.88 6.05 -0.19
CA MET A 98 18.18 6.17 -1.60
C MET A 98 18.10 4.81 -2.28
N VAL A 99 17.29 4.72 -3.33
CA VAL A 99 17.31 3.60 -4.27
C VAL A 99 17.91 4.12 -5.57
N THR A 100 18.87 3.40 -6.13
CA THR A 100 19.50 3.74 -7.41
C THR A 100 19.53 2.51 -8.30
N THR A 101 19.14 2.65 -9.55
CA THR A 101 19.18 1.60 -10.56
C THR A 101 20.07 2.07 -11.69
N LEU A 102 21.15 1.34 -11.94
CA LEU A 102 22.21 1.70 -12.86
C LEU A 102 22.84 0.46 -13.50
N LYS A 103 23.63 0.65 -14.56
CA LYS A 103 24.41 -0.44 -15.16
C LYS A 103 25.78 -0.57 -14.50
N ARG A 104 26.12 -1.77 -14.02
CA ARG A 104 27.41 -2.13 -13.41
C ARG A 104 27.87 -3.49 -13.92
N ASN A 105 29.10 -3.58 -14.41
CA ASN A 105 29.71 -4.84 -14.88
C ASN A 105 28.81 -5.64 -15.84
N ASN A 106 28.32 -4.98 -16.89
CA ASN A 106 27.37 -5.48 -17.88
C ASN A 106 25.93 -5.75 -17.43
N ASP A 107 25.66 -5.81 -16.14
CA ASP A 107 24.31 -6.02 -15.60
C ASP A 107 23.68 -4.73 -15.10
N ILE A 108 22.35 -4.68 -15.06
CA ILE A 108 21.64 -3.61 -14.36
C ILE A 108 21.48 -4.04 -12.91
N VAL A 109 21.94 -3.21 -12.00
CA VAL A 109 21.82 -3.44 -10.56
C VAL A 109 20.96 -2.36 -9.94
N SER A 110 20.14 -2.76 -8.99
CA SER A 110 19.47 -1.83 -8.08
C SER A 110 20.15 -1.87 -6.73
N LEU A 111 20.44 -0.69 -6.22
CA LEU A 111 21.14 -0.43 -4.98
C LEU A 111 20.18 0.26 -4.01
N TYR A 112 20.22 -0.10 -2.75
CA TYR A 112 19.62 0.63 -1.65
C TYR A 112 20.72 1.12 -0.71
N ASN A 113 20.83 2.44 -0.53
CA ASN A 113 21.91 3.08 0.22
C ASN A 113 23.32 2.55 -0.16
N GLY A 114 23.54 2.30 -1.45
CA GLY A 114 24.80 1.78 -2.01
C GLY A 114 24.96 0.25 -1.97
N SER A 115 24.12 -0.47 -1.24
CA SER A 115 24.15 -1.94 -1.18
C SER A 115 23.27 -2.57 -2.26
N VAL A 116 23.75 -3.60 -2.95
CA VAL A 116 22.97 -4.30 -3.99
C VAL A 116 21.76 -4.99 -3.37
N ILE A 117 20.58 -4.70 -3.92
CA ILE A 117 19.31 -5.33 -3.51
C ILE A 117 18.74 -6.25 -4.58
N CYS A 118 19.07 -6.02 -5.84
CA CYS A 118 18.57 -6.82 -6.96
C CYS A 118 19.49 -6.63 -8.18
N THR A 119 19.70 -7.71 -8.91
CA THR A 119 20.35 -7.72 -10.22
C THR A 119 19.30 -8.07 -11.27
N HIS A 120 19.31 -7.34 -12.38
CA HIS A 120 18.34 -7.43 -13.46
C HIS A 120 19.04 -7.89 -14.75
N GLY A 121 18.41 -7.65 -15.90
CA GLY A 121 19.03 -7.90 -17.21
C GLY A 121 20.17 -6.92 -17.56
N SER A 122 20.70 -7.03 -18.78
CA SER A 122 21.89 -6.28 -19.23
C SER A 122 21.59 -5.04 -20.08
N SER A 123 20.35 -4.86 -20.55
CA SER A 123 19.96 -3.79 -21.50
C SER A 123 19.51 -2.51 -20.79
N ALA A 124 20.41 -1.54 -20.64
CA ALA A 124 20.18 -0.28 -19.90
C ALA A 124 19.54 0.82 -20.76
N SER A 125 18.40 0.51 -21.37
CA SER A 125 17.53 1.50 -21.99
C SER A 125 16.76 2.31 -20.94
N SER A 126 16.29 3.51 -21.29
CA SER A 126 15.46 4.36 -20.41
C SER A 126 14.25 3.59 -19.86
N VAL A 127 13.59 2.82 -20.73
CA VAL A 127 12.41 2.02 -20.40
C VAL A 127 12.76 0.91 -19.40
N ASN A 128 13.82 0.14 -19.66
CA ASN A 128 14.22 -0.97 -18.81
C ASN A 128 14.69 -0.47 -17.44
N ILE A 129 15.51 0.58 -17.41
CA ILE A 129 15.99 1.19 -16.16
C ILE A 129 14.81 1.70 -15.33
N THR A 130 13.84 2.36 -15.94
CA THR A 130 12.63 2.83 -15.24
C THR A 130 11.81 1.66 -14.67
N LYS A 131 11.60 0.61 -15.46
CA LYS A 131 10.87 -0.60 -15.04
C LYS A 131 11.55 -1.25 -13.82
N TYR A 132 12.83 -1.57 -13.95
CA TYR A 132 13.61 -2.22 -12.91
C TYR A 132 13.74 -1.35 -11.66
N HIS A 133 13.83 -0.04 -11.83
CA HIS A 133 13.85 0.90 -10.73
C HIS A 133 12.54 0.90 -9.94
N ASN A 134 11.40 0.97 -10.62
CA ASN A 134 10.10 0.93 -9.98
C ASN A 134 9.89 -0.37 -9.21
N GLU A 135 10.30 -1.51 -9.78
CA GLU A 135 10.26 -2.80 -9.11
C GLU A 135 11.12 -2.83 -7.84
N ALA A 136 12.40 -2.49 -7.96
CA ALA A 136 13.32 -2.48 -6.83
C ALA A 136 12.90 -1.50 -5.73
N ARG A 137 12.38 -0.33 -6.12
CA ARG A 137 11.83 0.67 -5.21
C ARG A 137 10.62 0.13 -4.44
N ASN A 138 9.68 -0.50 -5.13
CA ASN A 138 8.48 -1.05 -4.49
C ASN A 138 8.83 -2.20 -3.52
N ILE A 139 9.78 -3.07 -3.88
CA ILE A 139 10.31 -4.12 -2.99
C ILE A 139 10.96 -3.48 -1.75
N THR A 140 11.75 -2.43 -1.94
CA THR A 140 12.40 -1.70 -0.84
C THR A 140 11.37 -1.10 0.11
N PHE A 141 10.32 -0.47 -0.42
CA PHE A 141 9.24 0.08 0.40
C PHE A 141 8.52 -1.01 1.19
N ALA A 142 8.20 -2.14 0.57
CA ALA A 142 7.56 -3.25 1.26
C ALA A 142 8.42 -3.75 2.45
N LYS A 143 9.72 -3.98 2.22
CA LYS A 143 10.67 -4.40 3.26
C LYS A 143 10.80 -3.37 4.39
N LEU A 144 10.80 -2.08 4.08
CA LEU A 144 10.85 -1.03 5.10
C LEU A 144 9.57 -0.97 5.93
N LYS A 145 8.41 -1.07 5.29
CA LYS A 145 7.12 -1.12 6.00
C LYS A 145 7.05 -2.30 6.96
N GLU A 146 7.53 -3.47 6.54
CA GLU A 146 7.59 -4.67 7.38
C GLU A 146 8.57 -4.52 8.55
N ARG A 147 9.78 -4.01 8.29
CA ARG A 147 10.85 -3.96 9.30
C ARG A 147 10.61 -2.93 10.40
N VAL A 148 10.12 -1.74 10.04
CA VAL A 148 10.10 -0.60 10.96
C VAL A 148 8.75 0.10 11.06
N GLY A 149 7.78 -0.24 10.21
CA GLY A 149 6.55 0.52 10.05
C GLY A 149 5.79 0.77 11.35
N ASP A 150 5.57 -0.28 12.14
CA ASP A 150 4.81 -0.16 13.40
C ASP A 150 5.53 0.70 14.45
N SER A 151 6.85 0.60 14.53
CA SER A 151 7.65 1.43 15.46
C SER A 151 7.66 2.91 15.07
N TYR A 152 7.55 3.21 13.77
CA TYR A 152 7.65 4.56 13.23
C TYR A 152 6.36 5.38 13.39
N ILE A 153 5.20 4.73 13.51
CA ILE A 153 3.92 5.40 13.78
C ILE A 153 4.00 6.24 15.06
N SER A 154 4.74 5.79 16.08
CA SER A 154 4.91 6.51 17.35
C SER A 154 5.59 7.88 17.23
N TYR A 155 6.32 8.12 16.13
CA TYR A 155 7.02 9.38 15.88
C TYR A 155 6.15 10.42 15.16
N LEU A 156 4.98 10.01 14.63
CA LEU A 156 4.00 10.94 14.04
C LEU A 156 3.03 11.53 15.08
N THR A 157 3.12 11.10 16.34
CA THR A 157 2.20 11.49 17.43
C THR A 157 2.82 12.44 18.46
N LYS A 158 4.01 12.99 18.15
CA LYS A 158 4.61 14.12 18.88
C LYS A 158 4.39 15.41 18.09
#